data_AF-A0A5R9ASY5-F1
#
_entry.id   AF-A0A5R9ASY5-F1
#
_cell.length_a   1.000
_cell.length_b   1.000
_cell.length_c   1.000
_cell.angle_alpha   90.00
_cell.angle_beta   90.00
_cell.angle_gamma   90.00
#
_symmetry.space_group_name_H-M   'P 1'
#
loop_
_entity.id
_entity.type
_entity.pdbx_description
1 polymer ?
#
loop_
_entity_poly.entity_id
_entity_poly.type
_entity_poly.pdbx_seq_one_letter_code
_entity_poly.pdbx_strand_id
1 'polypeptide(L)' 'MYGEFDFENPDIQHALKHPDDPKTIYGFLTPSLKKRRDTKLPVFTIMSCDNIQHNGDVARDTVVSFAKRQDDSMAQWI' A
#
# COMPACT_ATOMS: atom_id res chain seq x y z
N MET A 1 -17.85 7.25 4.14
CA MET A 1 -17.19 5.94 4.07
C MET A 1 -16.83 5.75 2.60
N TYR A 2 -15.56 5.96 2.25
CA TYR A 2 -15.04 5.54 0.94
C TYR A 2 -15.13 4.02 0.91
N GLY A 3 -15.53 3.42 -0.21
CA GLY A 3 -15.80 1.99 -0.29
C GLY A 3 -14.63 1.12 0.19
N GLU A 4 -14.90 -0.15 0.49
CA GLU A 4 -13.86 -1.10 0.90
C GLU A 4 -12.83 -1.31 -0.21
N PHE A 5 -11.59 -1.63 0.18
CA PHE A 5 -10.53 -1.95 -0.76
C PHE A 5 -10.87 -3.23 -1.53
N ASP A 6 -10.91 -3.15 -2.87
CA ASP A 6 -11.24 -4.28 -3.73
C ASP A 6 -10.05 -5.23 -3.88
N PHE A 7 -10.05 -6.29 -3.08
CA PHE A 7 -9.07 -7.36 -3.20
C PHE A 7 -9.33 -8.30 -4.37
N GLU A 8 -10.52 -8.34 -4.95
CA GLU A 8 -10.85 -9.24 -6.06
C GLU A 8 -10.33 -8.74 -7.40
N ASN A 9 -9.84 -7.50 -7.46
CA ASN A 9 -9.15 -6.96 -8.62
C ASN A 9 -7.94 -7.86 -9.03
N PRO A 10 -7.86 -8.31 -10.30
CA PRO A 10 -6.80 -9.22 -10.76
C PRO A 10 -5.38 -8.69 -10.57
N ASP A 11 -5.16 -7.39 -10.72
CA ASP A 11 -3.83 -6.79 -10.55
C ASP A 11 -3.43 -6.69 -9.06
N ILE A 12 -4.41 -6.55 -8.17
CA ILE A 12 -4.19 -6.65 -6.72
C ILE A 12 -3.82 -8.08 -6.33
N GLN A 13 -4.58 -9.07 -6.82
CA GLN A 13 -4.26 -10.49 -6.61
C GLN A 13 -2.88 -10.84 -7.15
N HIS A 14 -2.50 -10.27 -8.31
CA HIS A 14 -1.15 -10.42 -8.86
C HIS A 14 -0.09 -9.85 -7.92
N ALA A 15 -0.28 -8.61 -7.46
CA ALA A 15 0.67 -7.96 -6.55
C ALA A 15 0.82 -8.69 -5.20
N LEU A 16 -0.23 -9.37 -4.72
CA LEU A 16 -0.16 -10.21 -3.52
C LEU A 16 0.63 -11.50 -3.74
N LYS A 17 0.52 -12.12 -4.93
CA LYS A 17 1.18 -13.39 -5.27
C LYS A 17 2.62 -13.21 -5.78
N HIS A 18 2.91 -12.07 -6.39
CA HIS A 18 4.18 -11.77 -7.05
C HIS A 18 4.76 -10.44 -6.52
N PRO A 19 5.25 -10.42 -5.26
CA PRO A 19 5.75 -9.19 -4.63
C PRO A 19 6.96 -8.56 -5.34
N ASP A 20 7.72 -9.37 -6.09
CA ASP A 20 8.89 -8.92 -6.86
C ASP A 20 8.55 -8.50 -8.31
N ASP A 21 7.30 -8.68 -8.76
CA ASP A 21 6.79 -8.24 -10.07
C ASP A 21 5.46 -7.48 -9.93
N PRO A 22 5.44 -6.32 -9.24
CA PRO A 22 4.20 -5.60 -8.99
C PRO A 22 3.72 -4.84 -10.23
N LYS A 23 2.40 -4.82 -10.42
CA LYS A 23 1.71 -4.05 -11.48
C LYS A 23 0.95 -2.84 -10.94
N THR A 24 0.78 -2.78 -9.62
CA THR A 24 -0.02 -1.76 -8.94
C THR A 24 0.86 -0.91 -8.04
N ILE A 25 0.42 0.33 -7.79
CA ILE A 25 1.14 1.24 -6.90
C ILE A 25 1.33 0.65 -5.50
N TYR A 26 0.35 -0.10 -4.99
CA TYR A 26 0.43 -0.76 -3.67
C TYR A 26 1.52 -1.84 -3.63
N GLY A 27 1.67 -2.58 -4.73
CA GLY A 27 2.74 -3.56 -4.92
C GLY A 27 4.13 -2.92 -5.04
N PHE A 28 4.25 -1.65 -5.41
CA PHE A 28 5.53 -0.93 -5.37
C PHE A 28 5.79 -0.28 -4.00
N LEU A 29 4.78 0.38 -3.43
CA LEU A 29 4.92 1.15 -2.18
C LEU A 29 5.19 0.24 -0.99
N THR A 30 4.44 -0.85 -0.83
CA THR A 30 4.55 -1.72 0.37
C THR A 30 5.92 -2.39 0.48
N PRO A 31 6.47 -3.02 -0.58
CA PRO A 31 7.83 -3.57 -0.53
C PRO A 31 8.91 -2.49 -0.40
N SER A 32 8.72 -1.31 -1.01
CA SER A 32 9.67 -0.19 -0.84
C SER A 32 9.73 0.27 0.61
N LEU A 33 8.57 0.43 1.25
CA LEU A 33 8.44 0.77 2.66
C LEU A 33 9.04 -0.33 3.55
N LYS A 34 8.74 -1.60 3.27
CA LYS A 34 9.30 -2.75 4.00
C LYS A 34 10.82 -2.79 3.90
N LYS A 35 11.39 -2.61 2.71
CA LYS A 35 12.84 -2.56 2.51
C LYS A 35 13.46 -1.44 3.34
N ARG A 36 12.84 -0.27 3.40
CA ARG A 36 13.33 0.86 4.21
C ARG A 36 13.25 0.56 5.70
N ARG A 37 12.16 -0.05 6.19
CA ARG A 37 12.04 -0.55 7.57
C ARG A 37 13.18 -1.50 7.90
N ASP A 38 13.36 -2.53 7.08
CA ASP A 38 14.30 -3.63 7.34
C ASP A 38 15.76 -3.16 7.24
N THR A 39 16.03 -2.11 6.45
CA THR A 39 17.36 -1.48 6.30
C THR A 39 17.55 -0.21 7.14
N LYS A 40 16.58 0.15 8.00
CA LYS A 40 16.61 1.35 8.86
C LYS A 40 16.83 2.66 8.09
N LEU A 41 16.31 2.75 6.87
CA LEU A 41 16.31 4.00 6.10
C LEU A 41 15.10 4.88 6.51
N PRO A 42 15.24 6.22 6.47
CA PRO A 42 14.13 7.14 6.79
C PRO A 42 12.90 6.87 5.93
N VAL A 43 11.67 7.02 6.40
CA VAL A 43 10.49 6.85 5.51
C VAL A 43 10.34 8.01 4.52
N PHE A 44 9.48 7.85 3.52
CA PHE A 44 9.02 8.93 2.65
C PHE A 44 7.53 9.20 2.91
N THR A 45 7.09 10.44 2.65
CA THR A 45 5.67 10.80 2.69
C THR A 45 5.00 10.39 1.39
N ILE A 46 3.85 9.72 1.47
CA ILE A 46 2.99 9.48 0.31
C ILE A 46 2.02 10.66 0.22
N MET A 47 2.12 11.43 -0.87
CA MET A 47 1.30 12.61 -1.11
C MET A 47 0.43 12.37 -2.35
N SER A 48 -0.88 12.15 -2.14
CA SER A 48 -1.83 12.10 -3.26
C SER A 48 -2.08 13.52 -3.79
N CYS A 49 -2.03 13.66 -5.11
CA CYS A 49 -2.41 14.88 -5.83
C CYS A 49 -3.72 14.71 -6.60
N ASP A 50 -4.43 13.60 -6.39
CA ASP A 50 -5.70 13.35 -7.04
C ASP A 50 -6.79 14.27 -6.50
N ASN A 51 -7.68 14.70 -7.38
CA ASN A 51 -8.80 15.56 -7.07
C ASN A 51 -9.97 14.75 -6.48
N ILE A 52 -9.74 14.16 -5.31
CA ILE A 52 -10.74 13.45 -4.52
C ILE A 52 -10.81 14.06 -3.12
N GLN A 53 -11.99 14.04 -2.51
CA GLN A 53 -12.14 14.47 -1.12
C GLN A 53 -11.32 13.57 -0.20
N HIS A 54 -10.66 14.16 0.78
CA HIS A 54 -9.83 13.42 1.75
C HIS A 54 -8.78 12.52 1.07
N ASN A 55 -8.14 13.00 0.00
CA ASN A 55 -7.21 12.20 -0.81
C ASN A 55 -6.06 11.56 -0.01
N GLY A 56 -5.53 12.24 1.00
CA GLY A 56 -4.54 11.68 1.91
C GLY A 56 -5.08 10.55 2.77
N ASP A 57 -6.34 10.66 3.25
CA ASP A 57 -6.99 9.59 4.00
C ASP A 57 -7.25 8.37 3.10
N VAL A 58 -7.74 8.59 1.87
CA VAL A 58 -7.92 7.51 0.89
C VAL A 58 -6.59 6.84 0.56
N ALA A 59 -5.51 7.61 0.35
CA ALA A 59 -4.19 7.06 0.08
C ALA A 59 -3.67 6.23 1.26
N ARG A 60 -3.83 6.71 2.49
CA ARG A 60 -3.46 5.96 3.70
C ARG A 60 -4.28 4.67 3.80
N ASP A 61 -5.60 4.76 3.75
CA ASP A 61 -6.49 3.64 4.00
C ASP A 61 -6.28 2.51 2.97
N THR A 62 -6.03 2.88 1.70
CA THR A 62 -5.75 1.90 0.63
C THR A 62 -4.39 1.23 0.77
N VAL A 63 -3.33 1.98 1.06
CA VAL A 63 -1.98 1.43 1.29
C VAL A 63 -1.95 0.53 2.53
N VAL A 64 -2.54 0.98 3.63
CA VAL A 64 -2.63 0.20 4.88
C VAL A 64 -3.46 -1.07 4.68
N SER A 65 -4.58 -0.99 3.96
CA SER A 65 -5.41 -2.18 3.67
C SER A 65 -4.63 -3.24 2.88
N PHE A 66 -3.92 -2.82 1.83
CA PHE A 66 -3.09 -3.73 1.05
C PHE A 66 -1.96 -4.34 1.90
N ALA A 67 -1.26 -3.52 2.69
CA ALA A 67 -0.19 -4.00 3.58
C ALA A 67 -0.72 -5.00 4.61
N LYS A 68 -1.91 -4.74 5.19
CA LYS A 68 -2.56 -5.59 6.18
C LYS A 68 -2.86 -6.97 5.61
N ARG A 69 -3.26 -7.05 4.34
CA ARG A 69 -3.50 -8.32 3.65
C ARG A 69 -2.25 -9.19 3.51
N GLN A 70 -1.06 -8.57 3.52
CA GLN A 70 0.24 -9.25 3.43
C GLN A 70 0.84 -9.56 4.81
N ASP A 71 0.85 -8.57 5.70
CA ASP A 71 1.50 -8.63 7.01
C ASP A 71 0.90 -7.55 7.95
N ASP A 72 0.18 -7.98 8.97
CA ASP A 72 -0.43 -7.08 9.98
C ASP A 72 0.61 -6.20 10.68
N SER A 73 1.84 -6.69 10.88
CA SER A 73 2.91 -5.90 11.51
C SER A 73 3.42 -4.80 10.58
N MET A 74 3.36 -5.03 9.27
CA MET A 74 3.70 -4.01 8.28
C MET A 74 2.62 -2.92 8.26
N ALA A 75 1.35 -3.30 8.30
CA ALA A 75 0.25 -2.34 8.35
C ALA A 75 0.25 -1.46 9.60
N GLN A 76 0.69 -1.97 10.76
CA GLN A 76 0.84 -1.19 11.99
C GLN A 76 2.06 -0.26 11.95
N TRP A 77 3.08 -0.62 11.18
CA TRP A 77 4.30 0.18 11.05
C TRP A 77 4.16 1.34 10.06
N ILE A 78 3.33 1.16 9.02
CA ILE A 78 2.93 2.22 8.07
C ILE A 78 1.99 3.20 8.78
#